data_AF-A0A7X8A4X4-F1
#
_entry.id   AF-A0A7X8A4X4-F1
#
_cell.length_a   1.000
_cell.length_b   1.000
_cell.length_c   1.000
_cell.angle_alpha   90.00
_cell.angle_beta   90.00
_cell.angle_gamma   90.00
#
_symmetry.space_group_name_H-M   'P 1'
#
loop_
_entity.id
_entity.type
_entity.pdbx_description
1 polymer ?
#
loop_
_entity_poly.entity_id
_entity_poly.type
_entity_poly.pdbx_seq_one_letter_code
_entity_poly.pdbx_strand_id
1 'polypeptide(L)'
;MRQLVIAMIFLSCVAVCFAQSEYWGPASFVGFNQWEDSCFNLFGYCEPTVFPNDSLMICVHVCWGQFRLAYSRYFDNCWQNPIDIGVIGHSPFIICSQETTLYFSSYDYGGYGNLDILAARFRNFTVDSVWNLGPEINTSADESSPSLTSDGQKIFFLRNYTIMSSEKVNGQFNQAVPLPECINDTSAYQEWSPRISANGQKLY
;
A
#
# COMPACT_ATOMS: atom_id res chain seq x y z
N MET A 1 6.31 2.98 -23.26
CA MET A 1 5.87 2.52 -21.93
C MET A 1 5.92 3.72 -21.01
N ARG A 2 4.78 4.16 -20.47
CA ARG A 2 4.75 5.13 -19.37
C ARG A 2 5.17 4.33 -18.14
N GLN A 3 6.24 4.74 -17.49
CA GLN A 3 6.72 4.07 -16.29
C GLN A 3 6.75 5.09 -15.18
N LEU A 4 6.27 4.65 -14.02
CA LEU A 4 6.35 5.34 -12.74
C LEU A 4 5.33 6.48 -12.55
N VAL A 5 4.36 6.18 -11.70
CA VAL A 5 3.55 7.17 -10.99
C VAL A 5 4.24 7.45 -9.67
N ILE A 6 4.69 8.67 -9.43
CA ILE A 6 5.00 9.13 -8.08
C ILE A 6 3.77 9.84 -7.55
N ALA A 7 3.26 9.33 -6.43
CA ALA A 7 2.28 9.99 -5.61
C ALA A 7 3.02 10.77 -4.51
N MET A 8 3.06 12.10 -4.60
CA MET A 8 3.51 12.93 -3.48
C MET A 8 2.30 13.33 -2.65
N ILE A 9 2.38 13.17 -1.33
CA ILE A 9 1.27 13.48 -0.44
C ILE A 9 1.47 14.87 0.16
N PHE A 10 0.47 15.73 -0.04
CA PHE A 10 0.34 17.00 0.69
C PHE A 10 -0.76 16.84 1.75
N LEU A 11 -0.80 17.74 2.72
CA LEU A 11 -1.76 17.79 3.84
C LEU A 11 -3.26 17.67 3.45
N SER A 12 -3.62 17.65 2.16
CA SER A 12 -4.99 17.49 1.68
C SER A 12 -5.14 16.86 0.27
N CYS A 13 -4.07 16.38 -0.36
CA CYS A 13 -4.17 15.80 -1.72
C CYS A 13 -3.03 14.81 -2.01
N VAL A 14 -3.32 13.86 -2.92
CA VAL A 14 -2.29 13.05 -3.57
C VAL A 14 -2.01 13.70 -4.93
N ALA A 15 -0.76 14.07 -5.19
CA ALA A 15 -0.32 14.51 -6.50
C ALA A 15 0.23 13.31 -7.28
N VAL A 16 -0.44 12.93 -8.37
CA VAL A 16 -0.02 11.86 -9.28
C VAL A 16 0.59 12.50 -10.54
N CYS A 17 1.85 12.19 -10.84
CA CYS A 17 2.48 12.56 -12.10
C CYS A 17 2.75 11.32 -12.96
N PHE A 18 2.65 11.47 -14.28
CA PHE A 18 3.08 10.45 -15.24
C PHE A 18 4.45 10.85 -15.80
N ALA A 19 5.43 9.95 -15.80
CA ALA A 19 6.66 10.16 -16.54
C ALA A 19 6.54 9.64 -17.99
N GLN A 20 7.11 10.41 -18.91
CA GLN A 20 7.32 10.00 -20.29
C GLN A 20 8.78 10.28 -20.64
N SER A 21 9.57 9.23 -20.89
CA SER A 21 11.03 9.34 -20.95
C SER A 21 11.62 9.78 -19.59
N GLU A 22 12.75 10.49 -19.58
CA GLU A 22 13.42 11.03 -18.37
C GLU A 22 12.68 12.24 -17.73
N TYR A 23 11.53 12.66 -18.28
CA TYR A 23 10.81 13.86 -17.85
C TYR A 23 9.47 13.54 -17.18
N TRP A 24 9.18 14.28 -16.12
CA TRP A 24 7.91 14.26 -15.40
C TRP A 24 6.89 15.16 -16.10
N GLY A 25 5.69 14.62 -16.36
CA GLY A 25 4.54 15.41 -16.78
C GLY A 25 3.93 16.21 -15.63
N PRO A 26 2.93 17.08 -15.92
CA PRO A 26 2.26 17.86 -14.88
C PRO A 26 1.60 16.96 -13.84
N ALA A 27 1.63 17.40 -12.58
CA ALA A 27 0.92 16.72 -11.50
C ALA A 27 -0.60 16.83 -11.69
N SER A 28 -1.29 15.69 -11.65
CA SER A 28 -2.73 15.60 -11.49
C SER A 28 -3.03 15.45 -10.01
N PHE A 29 -3.83 16.34 -9.45
CA PHE A 29 -4.18 16.30 -8.04
C PHE A 29 -5.44 15.46 -7.84
N VAL A 30 -5.33 14.43 -7.00
CA VAL A 30 -6.48 13.73 -6.44
C VAL A 30 -6.93 14.56 -5.24
N GLY A 31 -7.80 15.54 -5.53
CA GLY A 31 -8.42 16.38 -4.53
C GLY A 31 -9.58 15.66 -3.87
N PHE A 32 -9.69 15.79 -2.55
CA PHE A 32 -10.95 15.58 -1.86
C PHE A 32 -11.54 16.98 -1.66
N ASN A 33 -12.81 17.16 -1.98
CA ASN A 33 -13.50 18.40 -1.65
C ASN A 33 -13.34 18.62 -0.16
N GLN A 34 -12.58 19.66 0.19
CA GLN A 34 -12.57 20.17 1.54
C GLN A 34 -14.00 20.65 1.81
N TRP A 35 -14.52 20.34 3.00
CA TRP A 35 -15.79 20.82 3.55
C TRP A 35 -17.05 20.08 3.06
N GLU A 36 -17.39 18.97 3.73
CA GLU A 36 -18.72 18.81 4.37
C GLU A 36 -18.88 17.52 5.17
N ASP A 37 -18.05 16.50 4.96
CA ASP A 37 -18.11 15.28 5.78
C ASP A 37 -16.80 15.11 6.58
N SER A 38 -16.92 14.76 7.85
CA SER A 38 -15.85 14.37 8.78
C SER A 38 -15.06 13.12 8.36
N CYS A 39 -15.12 12.77 7.07
CA CYS A 39 -14.76 11.49 6.49
C CYS A 39 -13.69 11.47 5.41
N PHE A 40 -13.15 12.62 5.01
CA PHE A 40 -12.31 12.69 3.81
C PHE A 40 -11.06 13.56 3.97
N ASN A 41 -10.29 13.31 5.03
CA ASN A 41 -8.93 13.82 5.13
C ASN A 41 -7.95 12.73 4.67
N LEU A 42 -7.22 12.97 3.58
CA LEU A 42 -6.03 12.18 3.27
C LEU A 42 -4.96 12.49 4.32
N PHE A 43 -4.50 11.47 5.02
CA PHE A 43 -3.35 11.63 5.90
C PHE A 43 -2.06 11.27 5.15
N GLY A 44 -1.08 12.17 5.24
CA GLY A 44 0.23 12.11 4.59
C GLY A 44 1.16 10.98 5.01
N TYR A 45 0.66 9.95 5.70
CA TYR A 45 1.47 8.87 6.25
C TYR A 45 1.40 7.58 5.43
N CYS A 46 0.47 7.44 4.47
CA CYS A 46 0.29 6.20 3.73
C CYS A 46 0.40 6.42 2.23
N GLU A 47 1.35 5.73 1.61
CA GLU A 47 1.63 5.79 0.18
C GLU A 47 0.48 5.11 -0.60
N PRO A 48 -0.13 5.79 -1.59
CA PRO A 48 -1.12 5.15 -2.44
C PRO A 48 -0.43 4.25 -3.46
N THR A 49 -1.23 3.40 -4.09
CA THR A 49 -0.74 2.38 -5.01
C THR A 49 -1.63 2.33 -6.25
N VAL A 50 -1.00 2.30 -7.42
CA VAL A 50 -1.67 2.43 -8.72
C VAL A 50 -1.64 1.08 -9.43
N PHE A 51 -2.76 0.70 -10.03
CA PHE A 51 -2.87 -0.50 -10.84
C PHE A 51 -1.97 -0.38 -12.09
N PRO A 52 -1.40 -1.49 -12.61
CA PRO A 52 -0.52 -1.48 -13.78
C PRO A 52 -1.11 -0.89 -15.06
N ASN A 53 -2.44 -0.75 -15.13
CA ASN A 53 -3.14 -0.16 -16.26
C ASN A 53 -3.34 1.36 -16.11
N ASP A 54 -2.75 1.98 -15.08
CA ASP A 54 -2.83 3.42 -14.78
C ASP A 54 -4.27 3.97 -14.66
N SER A 55 -5.26 3.09 -14.49
CA SER A 55 -6.69 3.46 -14.55
C SER A 55 -7.37 3.47 -13.19
N LEU A 56 -6.69 2.93 -12.17
CA LEU A 56 -7.22 2.76 -10.83
C LEU A 56 -6.09 2.94 -9.80
N MET A 57 -6.39 3.65 -8.73
CA MET A 57 -5.48 3.88 -7.60
C MET A 57 -6.21 3.49 -6.33
N ILE A 58 -5.50 2.85 -5.39
CA ILE A 58 -5.94 2.67 -4.01
C ILE A 58 -5.17 3.65 -3.15
N CYS A 59 -5.89 4.37 -2.29
CA CYS A 59 -5.35 5.33 -1.35
C CYS A 59 -5.99 5.15 0.03
N VAL A 60 -5.44 5.85 1.03
CA VAL A 60 -5.96 5.84 2.39
C VAL A 60 -6.58 7.18 2.71
N HIS A 61 -7.80 7.19 3.23
CA HIS A 61 -8.45 8.39 3.77
C HIS A 61 -8.84 8.15 5.22
N VAL A 62 -9.07 9.22 5.98
CA VAL A 62 -9.54 9.13 7.36
C VAL A 62 -11.03 9.43 7.44
N CYS A 63 -11.80 8.48 7.96
CA CYS A 63 -13.22 8.64 8.24
C CYS A 63 -13.56 8.27 9.67
N TRP A 64 -14.20 9.21 10.37
CA TRP A 64 -14.52 9.10 11.80
C TRP A 64 -13.31 8.75 12.69
N GLY A 65 -12.12 9.24 12.33
CA GLY A 65 -10.87 8.96 13.04
C GLY A 65 -10.22 7.61 12.70
N GLN A 66 -10.81 6.82 11.79
CA GLN A 66 -10.25 5.56 11.31
C GLN A 66 -9.62 5.74 9.94
N PHE A 67 -8.49 5.09 9.69
CA PHE A 67 -7.88 5.04 8.37
C PHE A 67 -8.57 3.96 7.54
N ARG A 68 -9.03 4.32 6.35
CA ARG A 68 -9.83 3.46 5.48
C ARG A 68 -9.26 3.46 4.07
N LEU A 69 -9.41 2.33 3.39
CA LEU A 69 -9.00 2.19 2.00
C LEU A 69 -10.10 2.77 1.10
N ALA A 70 -9.69 3.60 0.15
CA ALA A 70 -10.52 4.12 -0.92
C ALA A 70 -9.89 3.85 -2.29
N TYR A 71 -10.69 3.86 -3.35
CA TYR A 71 -10.19 3.83 -4.72
C TYR A 71 -10.53 5.10 -5.48
N SER A 72 -9.60 5.53 -6.33
CA SER A 72 -9.83 6.58 -7.32
C SER A 72 -9.68 6.00 -8.72
N ARG A 73 -10.56 6.39 -9.64
CA ARG A 73 -10.48 6.01 -11.05
C ARG A 73 -9.83 7.13 -11.85
N TYR A 74 -9.04 6.78 -12.86
CA TYR A 74 -8.56 7.73 -13.85
C TYR A 74 -9.48 7.70 -15.08
N PHE A 75 -10.11 8.83 -15.38
CA PHE A 75 -11.03 8.99 -16.50
C PHE A 75 -11.06 10.46 -16.96
N ASP A 76 -11.23 10.72 -18.26
CA ASP A 76 -11.21 12.09 -18.84
C ASP A 76 -9.98 12.92 -18.44
N ASN A 77 -8.80 12.29 -18.45
CA ASN A 77 -7.51 12.88 -18.07
C ASN A 77 -7.40 13.38 -16.62
N CYS A 78 -8.30 12.99 -15.73
CA CYS A 78 -8.20 13.30 -14.31
C CYS A 78 -8.53 12.11 -13.40
N TRP A 79 -7.92 12.10 -12.22
CA TRP A 79 -8.33 11.21 -11.14
C TRP A 79 -9.64 11.69 -10.54
N GLN A 80 -10.58 10.78 -10.38
CA GLN A 80 -11.90 11.06 -9.80
C GLN A 80 -11.82 11.10 -8.27
N ASN A 81 -12.84 11.68 -7.64
CA ASN A 81 -12.95 11.66 -6.18
C ASN A 81 -12.92 10.21 -5.65
N PRO A 82 -12.11 9.92 -4.62
CA PRO A 82 -12.00 8.56 -4.13
C PRO A 82 -13.27 8.06 -3.45
N ILE A 83 -13.55 6.78 -3.63
CA ILE A 83 -14.71 6.07 -3.10
C ILE A 83 -14.23 5.07 -2.05
N ASP A 84 -14.77 5.17 -0.84
CA ASP A 84 -14.49 4.28 0.30
C ASP A 84 -14.84 2.83 -0.06
N ILE A 85 -13.91 1.90 0.20
CA ILE A 85 -14.04 0.46 -0.11
C ILE A 85 -14.70 -0.31 1.05
N GLY A 86 -14.85 0.33 2.21
CA GLY A 86 -15.44 -0.26 3.42
C GLY A 86 -14.42 -0.94 4.32
N VAL A 87 -13.13 -0.92 3.98
CA VAL A 87 -12.06 -1.62 4.71
C VAL A 87 -11.24 -0.64 5.52
N ILE A 88 -11.12 -0.90 6.82
CA ILE A 88 -10.19 -0.17 7.70
C ILE A 88 -8.77 -0.69 7.47
N GLY A 89 -7.84 0.19 7.12
CA GLY A 89 -6.50 -0.20 6.74
C GLY A 89 -5.61 0.98 6.38
N HIS A 90 -4.30 0.70 6.41
CA HIS A 90 -3.20 1.61 6.19
C HIS A 90 -2.19 1.01 5.21
N SER A 91 -1.28 1.85 4.69
CA SER A 91 -0.14 1.48 3.83
C SER A 91 -0.47 0.41 2.76
N PRO A 92 -1.43 0.69 1.85
CA PRO A 92 -1.90 -0.29 0.90
C PRO A 92 -0.85 -0.59 -0.17
N PHE A 93 -0.74 -1.86 -0.53
CA PHE A 93 0.04 -2.37 -1.65
C PHE A 93 -0.80 -3.32 -2.49
N ILE A 94 -0.65 -3.28 -3.82
CA ILE A 94 -1.46 -4.10 -4.73
C ILE A 94 -0.57 -5.05 -5.49
N ILE A 95 -1.02 -6.30 -5.58
CA ILE A 95 -0.59 -7.20 -6.64
C ILE A 95 -1.78 -7.46 -7.58
N CYS A 96 -1.58 -7.14 -8.85
CA CYS A 96 -2.49 -7.56 -9.89
C CYS A 96 -2.15 -8.98 -10.35
N SER A 97 -2.90 -9.96 -9.84
CA SER A 97 -2.99 -11.31 -10.41
C SER A 97 -4.36 -11.51 -11.09
N GLN A 98 -4.66 -12.70 -11.62
CA GLN A 98 -6.00 -13.02 -12.19
C GLN A 98 -7.15 -12.67 -11.23
N GLU A 99 -6.87 -12.69 -9.93
CA GLU A 99 -7.66 -12.06 -8.88
C GLU A 99 -6.79 -10.95 -8.27
N THR A 100 -7.23 -9.70 -8.28
CA THR A 100 -6.43 -8.63 -7.65
C THR A 100 -6.44 -8.83 -6.14
N THR A 101 -5.24 -8.92 -5.57
CA THR A 101 -5.05 -9.03 -4.12
C THR A 101 -4.44 -7.73 -3.61
N LEU A 102 -5.14 -7.10 -2.68
CA LEU A 102 -4.65 -5.96 -1.92
C LEU A 102 -3.97 -6.49 -0.66
N TYR A 103 -2.76 -6.03 -0.38
CA TYR A 103 -2.07 -6.23 0.90
C TYR A 103 -2.06 -4.91 1.63
N PHE A 104 -2.38 -4.91 2.92
CA PHE A 104 -2.48 -3.67 3.70
C PHE A 104 -2.31 -4.00 5.18
N SER A 105 -2.02 -2.99 5.99
CA SER A 105 -1.89 -3.16 7.44
C SER A 105 -3.12 -2.63 8.16
N SER A 106 -3.57 -3.29 9.23
CA SER A 106 -4.75 -2.83 9.98
C SER A 106 -4.72 -3.25 11.45
N TYR A 107 -5.36 -2.43 12.28
CA TYR A 107 -5.59 -2.70 13.71
C TYR A 107 -6.88 -3.51 13.96
N ASP A 108 -7.79 -3.59 12.97
CA ASP A 108 -9.21 -3.85 13.24
C ASP A 108 -9.71 -5.27 12.90
N TYR A 109 -8.81 -6.23 12.65
CA TYR A 109 -9.22 -7.56 12.15
C TYR A 109 -8.92 -8.74 13.07
N GLY A 110 -8.43 -8.49 14.29
CA GLY A 110 -7.98 -9.56 15.18
C GLY A 110 -6.73 -10.24 14.60
N GLY A 111 -5.73 -10.42 15.44
CA GLY A 111 -4.39 -10.65 14.93
C GLY A 111 -3.42 -11.11 15.98
N TYR A 112 -2.15 -11.15 15.60
CA TYR A 112 -1.06 -11.56 16.46
C TYR A 112 -0.50 -10.39 17.26
N GLY A 113 -0.61 -9.15 16.75
CA GLY A 113 -0.15 -7.90 17.36
C GLY A 113 -1.21 -6.81 17.31
N ASN A 114 -0.78 -5.55 17.46
CA ASN A 114 -1.69 -4.41 17.31
C ASN A 114 -1.90 -4.10 15.82
N LEU A 115 -0.83 -4.01 15.03
CA LEU A 115 -0.89 -3.77 13.60
C LEU A 115 -0.46 -5.02 12.81
N ASP A 116 -1.38 -5.63 12.10
CA ASP A 116 -1.12 -6.85 11.32
C ASP A 116 -1.19 -6.57 9.81
N ILE A 117 -0.45 -7.33 9.01
CA ILE A 117 -0.60 -7.36 7.55
C ILE A 117 -1.71 -8.33 7.16
N LEU A 118 -2.67 -7.80 6.41
CA LEU A 118 -3.80 -8.53 5.85
C LEU A 118 -3.76 -8.53 4.34
N ALA A 119 -4.51 -9.45 3.76
CA ALA A 119 -4.82 -9.47 2.35
C ALA A 119 -6.33 -9.41 2.11
N ALA A 120 -6.72 -8.74 1.04
CA ALA A 120 -8.09 -8.67 0.57
C ALA A 120 -8.19 -9.02 -0.91
N ARG A 121 -9.25 -9.74 -1.25
CA ARG A 121 -9.62 -9.98 -2.64
C ARG A 121 -10.45 -8.79 -3.12
N PHE A 122 -9.93 -8.07 -4.12
CA PHE A 122 -10.58 -6.89 -4.68
C PHE A 122 -11.00 -7.16 -6.13
N ARG A 123 -12.31 -7.07 -6.40
CA ARG A 123 -12.89 -7.27 -7.73
C ARG A 123 -14.09 -6.38 -7.90
N ASN A 124 -14.36 -5.93 -9.13
CA ASN A 124 -15.53 -5.10 -9.44
C ASN A 124 -15.70 -3.88 -8.51
N PHE A 125 -14.58 -3.29 -8.09
CA PHE A 125 -14.53 -2.15 -7.17
C PHE A 125 -15.02 -2.44 -5.74
N THR A 126 -15.10 -3.70 -5.34
CA THR A 126 -15.48 -4.16 -4.00
C THR A 126 -14.44 -5.09 -3.41
N VAL A 127 -14.40 -5.18 -2.08
CA VAL A 127 -13.65 -6.21 -1.35
C VAL A 127 -14.56 -7.38 -1.03
N ASP A 128 -14.23 -8.55 -1.57
CA ASP A 128 -15.01 -9.77 -1.42
C ASP A 128 -14.72 -10.48 -0.09
N SER A 129 -13.46 -10.47 0.34
CA SER A 129 -13.00 -11.12 1.55
C SER A 129 -11.69 -10.52 2.04
N VAL A 130 -11.51 -10.46 3.36
CA VAL A 130 -10.28 -10.04 4.04
C VAL A 130 -9.77 -11.22 4.87
N TRP A 131 -8.46 -11.48 4.85
CA TRP A 131 -7.83 -12.50 5.69
C TRP A 131 -6.46 -12.05 6.22
N ASN A 132 -6.13 -12.51 7.42
CA ASN A 132 -4.82 -12.30 8.04
C ASN A 132 -3.76 -13.21 7.37
N LEU A 133 -2.53 -12.74 7.20
CA LEU A 133 -1.45 -13.53 6.57
C LEU A 133 -0.88 -14.64 7.47
N GLY A 134 -1.30 -14.73 8.73
CA GLY A 134 -0.91 -15.79 9.65
C GLY A 134 0.40 -15.52 10.40
N PRO A 135 0.82 -16.45 11.27
CA PRO A 135 1.90 -16.24 12.25
C PRO A 135 3.29 -16.21 11.62
N GLU A 136 3.41 -16.68 10.37
CA GLU A 136 4.66 -16.65 9.61
C GLU A 136 5.05 -15.21 9.23
N ILE A 137 4.04 -14.34 9.07
CA ILE A 137 4.21 -12.91 8.77
C ILE A 137 3.97 -12.08 10.03
N ASN A 138 2.79 -12.23 10.64
CA ASN A 138 2.32 -11.39 11.73
C ASN A 138 2.74 -11.95 13.08
N THR A 139 3.17 -11.07 13.98
CA THR A 139 3.63 -11.41 15.33
C THR A 139 3.01 -10.47 16.35
N SER A 140 3.47 -10.49 17.61
CA SER A 140 3.04 -9.52 18.61
C SER A 140 3.61 -8.11 18.41
N ALA A 141 4.47 -7.91 17.41
CA ALA A 141 4.99 -6.61 17.01
C ALA A 141 4.05 -5.91 16.02
N ASP A 142 4.39 -4.68 15.61
CA ASP A 142 3.62 -3.98 14.57
C ASP A 142 4.18 -4.30 13.19
N GLU A 143 3.41 -5.00 12.35
CA GLU A 143 3.75 -5.29 10.96
C GLU A 143 3.10 -4.30 9.96
N SER A 144 3.93 -3.53 9.26
CA SER A 144 3.46 -2.44 8.40
C SER A 144 4.13 -2.35 7.02
N SER A 145 3.51 -1.57 6.13
CA SER A 145 4.05 -1.22 4.81
C SER A 145 4.48 -2.42 3.98
N PRO A 146 3.56 -3.35 3.67
CA PRO A 146 3.87 -4.47 2.79
C PRO A 146 4.27 -3.99 1.40
N SER A 147 5.29 -4.63 0.83
CA SER A 147 5.72 -4.42 -0.54
C SER A 147 6.09 -5.75 -1.16
N LEU A 148 5.53 -6.04 -2.32
CA LEU A 148 5.68 -7.34 -2.94
C LEU A 148 6.27 -7.24 -4.34
N THR A 149 7.01 -8.27 -4.70
CA THR A 149 7.44 -8.54 -6.07
C THR A 149 6.24 -8.68 -7.00
N SER A 150 6.41 -8.38 -8.29
CA SER A 150 5.33 -8.39 -9.28
C SER A 150 4.70 -9.76 -9.51
N ASP A 151 5.44 -10.83 -9.27
CA ASP A 151 4.96 -12.23 -9.29
C ASP A 151 4.27 -12.66 -7.97
N GLY A 152 4.33 -11.78 -6.96
CA GLY A 152 3.79 -12.00 -5.62
C GLY A 152 4.42 -13.14 -4.85
N GLN A 153 5.62 -13.59 -5.24
CA GLN A 153 6.32 -14.68 -4.57
C GLN A 153 7.11 -14.20 -3.35
N LYS A 154 7.54 -12.94 -3.33
CA LYS A 154 8.30 -12.35 -2.23
C LYS A 154 7.63 -11.09 -1.68
N ILE A 155 7.56 -11.00 -0.36
CA ILE A 155 7.07 -9.84 0.39
C ILE A 155 8.21 -9.26 1.24
N PHE A 156 8.20 -7.94 1.32
CA PHE A 156 8.99 -7.12 2.24
C PHE A 156 8.03 -6.30 3.08
N PHE A 157 8.36 -6.08 4.34
CA PHE A 157 7.52 -5.30 5.25
C PHE A 157 8.33 -4.87 6.46
N LEU A 158 7.81 -3.90 7.21
CA LEU A 158 8.38 -3.51 8.50
C LEU A 158 7.79 -4.37 9.60
N ARG A 159 8.64 -4.87 10.50
CA ARG A 159 8.26 -5.31 11.84
C ARG A 159 8.86 -4.32 12.83
N ASN A 160 8.01 -3.48 13.43
CA ASN A 160 8.39 -2.23 14.08
C ASN A 160 9.23 -1.36 13.13
N TYR A 161 10.55 -1.36 13.30
CA TYR A 161 11.50 -0.59 12.48
C TYR A 161 12.47 -1.48 11.70
N THR A 162 12.24 -2.80 11.66
CA THR A 162 13.09 -3.76 10.97
C THR A 162 12.44 -4.21 9.68
N ILE A 163 13.13 -4.06 8.55
CA ILE A 163 12.70 -4.64 7.28
C ILE A 163 12.87 -6.15 7.33
N MET A 164 11.75 -6.82 7.16
CA MET A 164 11.58 -8.26 7.07
C MET A 164 11.35 -8.67 5.62
N SER A 165 11.68 -9.91 5.28
CA SER A 165 11.29 -10.53 4.02
C SER A 165 10.77 -11.95 4.22
N SER A 166 9.84 -12.36 3.36
CA SER A 166 9.32 -13.72 3.30
C SER A 166 9.06 -14.12 1.85
N GLU A 167 9.15 -15.41 1.58
CA GLU A 167 8.92 -16.00 0.26
C GLU A 167 7.80 -17.04 0.33
N LYS A 168 7.01 -17.15 -0.74
CA LYS A 168 5.96 -18.14 -0.84
C LYS A 168 6.52 -19.51 -1.15
N VAL A 169 6.12 -20.49 -0.35
CA VAL A 169 6.32 -21.91 -0.60
C VAL A 169 4.93 -22.55 -0.63
N ASN A 170 4.59 -23.22 -1.74
CA ASN A 170 3.28 -23.82 -1.96
C ASN A 170 2.10 -22.83 -1.81
N GLY A 171 2.30 -21.58 -2.22
CA GLY A 171 1.28 -20.53 -2.21
C GLY A 171 1.10 -19.80 -0.87
N GLN A 172 1.84 -20.18 0.18
CA GLN A 172 1.82 -19.53 1.48
C GLN A 172 3.18 -18.92 1.81
N PHE A 173 3.18 -17.75 2.45
CA PHE A 173 4.41 -17.14 2.94
C PHE A 173 5.01 -17.99 4.06
N ASN A 174 6.32 -18.21 4.00
CA ASN A 174 7.07 -18.86 5.07
C ASN A 174 7.45 -17.86 6.17
N GLN A 175 8.06 -18.36 7.25
CA GLN A 175 8.56 -17.55 8.35
C GLN A 175 9.42 -16.38 7.85
N ALA A 176 8.98 -15.16 8.14
CA ALA A 176 9.71 -13.98 7.75
C ALA A 176 11.05 -13.85 8.48
N VAL A 177 12.08 -13.42 7.75
CA VAL A 177 13.45 -13.22 8.24
C VAL A 177 13.88 -11.77 8.04
N PRO A 178 14.65 -11.18 8.97
CA PRO A 178 15.14 -9.81 8.83
C PRO A 178 16.13 -9.73 7.66
N LEU A 179 16.14 -8.60 6.96
CA LEU A 179 17.20 -8.28 6.01
C LEU A 179 18.55 -8.06 6.71
N PRO A 180 19.69 -8.17 5.99
CA PRO A 180 21.02 -7.94 6.55
C PRO A 180 21.17 -6.57 7.23
N GLU A 181 22.05 -6.48 8.23
CA GLU A 181 22.29 -5.26 9.02
C GLU A 181 22.72 -4.04 8.19
N CYS A 182 23.35 -4.24 7.03
CA CYS A 182 23.71 -3.13 6.14
C CYS A 182 22.50 -2.44 5.50
N ILE A 183 21.33 -3.08 5.54
CA ILE A 183 20.04 -2.52 5.15
C ILE A 183 19.33 -2.03 6.40
N ASN A 184 19.16 -2.90 7.40
CA ASN A 184 18.55 -2.55 8.69
C ASN A 184 19.53 -1.75 9.58
N ASP A 185 19.81 -0.50 9.21
CA ASP A 185 20.66 0.37 10.03
C ASP A 185 19.97 0.65 11.37
N THR A 186 20.68 0.36 12.47
CA THR A 186 20.20 0.57 13.84
C THR A 186 20.54 1.97 14.36
N SER A 187 21.20 2.80 13.54
CA SER A 187 21.36 4.22 13.81
C SER A 187 19.99 4.93 13.84
N ALA A 188 19.90 6.10 14.47
CA ALA A 188 18.63 6.74 14.87
C ALA A 188 17.68 7.16 13.72
N TYR A 189 17.90 6.71 12.49
CA TYR A 189 17.07 6.97 11.33
C TYR A 189 16.12 5.80 11.10
N GLN A 190 14.85 6.00 11.43
CA GLN A 190 13.81 5.00 11.25
C GLN A 190 13.44 4.87 9.77
N GLU A 191 13.43 3.65 9.23
CA GLU A 191 12.99 3.35 7.87
C GLU A 191 11.47 3.21 7.83
N TRP A 192 10.79 3.97 6.96
CA TRP A 192 9.35 4.18 7.10
C TRP A 192 8.45 3.56 6.04
N SER A 193 8.97 2.94 4.97
CA SER A 193 8.17 2.09 4.05
C SER A 193 9.09 1.45 3.00
N PRO A 194 9.45 0.16 3.11
CA PRO A 194 10.23 -0.50 2.07
C PRO A 194 9.42 -0.60 0.78
N ARG A 195 10.03 -0.28 -0.36
CA ARG A 195 9.39 -0.37 -1.68
C ARG A 195 10.27 -1.17 -2.63
N ILE A 196 9.72 -2.24 -3.20
CA ILE A 196 10.44 -3.02 -4.21
C ILE A 196 10.11 -2.56 -5.63
N SER A 197 11.14 -2.49 -6.49
CA SER A 197 10.97 -2.27 -7.92
C SER A 197 10.09 -3.36 -8.54
N ALA A 198 9.38 -3.01 -9.61
CA ALA A 198 8.52 -3.96 -10.33
C ALA A 198 9.26 -5.22 -10.82
N ASN A 199 10.57 -5.12 -11.09
CA ASN A 199 11.41 -6.25 -11.50
C ASN A 199 12.01 -7.05 -10.32
N GLY A 200 11.72 -6.69 -9.06
CA GLY A 200 12.18 -7.41 -7.88
C GLY A 200 13.66 -7.25 -7.52
N GLN A 201 14.41 -6.39 -8.24
CA GLN A 201 15.86 -6.30 -8.12
C GLN A 201 16.36 -5.16 -7.24
N LYS A 202 15.51 -4.18 -6.91
CA LYS A 202 15.89 -3.01 -6.14
C LYS A 202 14.87 -2.77 -5.02
N LEU A 203 15.37 -2.66 -3.80
CA LEU A 203 14.62 -2.19 -2.64
C LEU A 203 14.97 -0.71 -2.43
N TYR A 204 13.96 0.11 -2.23
CA TYR A 204 14.04 1.54 -1.96
C TYR A 204 13.36 1.86 -0.64
#